data_AF-A0A9E1JAK5-F1
#
_entry.id   AF-A0A9E1JAK5-F1
#
_cell.length_a   1.000
_cell.length_b   1.000
_cell.length_c   1.000
_cell.angle_alpha   90.00
_cell.angle_beta   90.00
_cell.angle_gamma   90.00
#
_symmetry.space_group_name_H-M   'P 1'
#
loop_
_entity.id
_entity.type
_entity.pdbx_description
1 polymer ?
#
loop_
_entity_poly.entity_id
_entity_poly.type
_entity_poly.pdbx_seq_one_letter_code
_entity_poly.pdbx_strand_id
1 'polypeptide(L)' 'MFKYVKQLTSLVAMVAVLFAFTTETMAAKKSKTLKNTQKKGFVRCGVSQGLPGFSNADAAG' A
#
# COMPACT_ATOMS: atom_id res chain seq x y z
N MET A 1 33.15 26.95 18.57
CA MET A 1 32.40 25.69 18.82
C MET A 1 30.88 25.85 18.67
N PHE A 2 30.24 26.83 19.33
CA PHE A 2 28.78 27.05 19.27
C PHE A 2 28.16 27.23 17.87
N LYS A 3 28.87 27.89 16.93
CA LYS A 3 28.42 28.06 15.54
C LYS A 3 28.24 26.71 14.82
N TYR A 4 29.20 25.81 14.98
CA TYR A 4 29.16 24.48 14.36
C TYR A 4 28.11 23.59 15.00
N VAL A 5 27.91 23.67 16.32
CA VAL A 5 26.84 22.95 17.02
C VAL A 5 25.46 23.38 16.51
N LYS A 6 25.23 24.69 16.33
CA LYS A 6 23.96 25.24 15.82
C LYS A 6 23.68 24.87 14.37
N GLN A 7 24.74 24.76 13.55
CA GLN A 7 24.64 24.37 12.16
C GLN A 7 24.40 22.85 12.02
N LEU A 8 25.02 22.04 12.90
CA LEU A 8 24.79 20.59 12.97
C LEU A 8 23.36 20.26 13.41
N THR A 9 22.84 20.95 14.43
CA THR A 9 21.46 20.75 14.91
C THR A 9 20.44 21.17 13.86
N SER A 10 20.70 22.24 13.10
CA SER A 10 19.86 22.67 11.98
C SER A 10 19.82 21.61 10.86
N LEU A 11 20.97 21.02 10.52
CA LEU A 11 21.07 19.99 9.50
C LEU A 11 20.29 18.73 9.91
N VAL A 12 20.43 18.29 11.16
CA VAL A 12 19.69 17.15 11.71
C VAL A 12 18.19 17.40 11.71
N ALA A 13 17.75 18.61 12.05
CA ALA A 13 16.33 18.98 12.01
C ALA A 13 15.76 18.89 10.58
N MET A 14 16.48 19.38 9.58
CA MET A 14 16.08 19.27 8.16
C MET A 14 15.95 17.83 7.69
N VAL A 15 16.90 16.96 8.06
CA VAL A 15 16.86 15.53 7.70
C VAL A 15 15.70 14.82 8.37
N ALA A 16 15.42 15.10 9.65
CA ALA A 16 14.29 14.52 10.37
C ALA A 16 12.94 14.91 9.76
N VAL A 17 12.79 16.16 9.34
CA VAL A 17 11.60 16.65 8.64
C VAL A 17 11.43 15.92 7.30
N LEU A 18 12.50 15.79 6.51
CA LEU A 18 12.45 15.03 5.25
C LEU A 18 12.03 13.56 5.48
N PHE A 19 12.55 12.91 6.52
CA PHE A 19 12.23 11.52 6.84
C PHE A 19 10.77 11.35 7.28
N ALA A 20 10.22 12.30 8.03
CA ALA A 20 8.81 12.25 8.45
C ALA A 20 7.83 12.33 7.28
N PHE A 21 8.18 13.06 6.21
CA PHE A 21 7.32 13.20 5.03
C PHE A 21 7.44 12.06 4.02
N THR A 22 8.57 11.33 3.99
CA THR A 22 8.79 10.22 3.05
C THR A 22 8.19 8.89 3.52
N THR A 23 7.98 8.70 4.82
CA THR A 23 7.43 7.43 5.36
C THR A 23 5.95 7.23 5.03
N GLU A 24 5.16 8.30 4.94
CA GLU A 24 3.72 8.24 4.65
C GLU A 24 3.43 7.82 3.20
N THR A 25 4.32 8.15 2.25
CA THR A 25 4.15 7.80 0.83
C THR A 25 4.69 6.40 0.50
N MET A 26 5.66 5.90 1.28
CA MET A 26 6.26 4.57 1.14
C MET A 26 5.55 3.48 1.96
N ALA A 27 4.69 3.85 2.91
CA ALA A 27 3.75 2.93 3.52
C ALA A 27 2.81 2.42 2.43
N ALA A 28 3.07 1.22 1.91
CA ALA A 28 2.27 0.54 0.90
C ALA A 28 0.79 0.73 1.22
N LYS A 29 0.09 1.60 0.48
CA LYS A 29 -1.32 1.97 0.73
C LYS A 29 -2.09 0.66 0.92
N LYS A 30 -2.40 0.33 2.18
CA LYS A 30 -2.98 -0.96 2.55
C LYS A 30 -4.18 -1.21 1.65
N SER A 31 -4.04 -2.21 0.76
CA SER A 31 -4.93 -2.40 -0.39
C SER A 31 -6.38 -2.36 0.06
N LYS A 32 -7.19 -1.50 -0.58
CA LYS A 32 -8.64 -1.42 -0.33
C LYS A 32 -9.28 -2.80 -0.49
N THR A 33 -8.80 -3.59 -1.46
CA THR A 33 -9.23 -4.97 -1.68
C THR A 33 -8.95 -5.85 -0.47
N LEU A 34 -7.72 -5.84 0.05
CA LEU A 34 -7.33 -6.66 1.21
C LEU A 34 -8.17 -6.32 2.45
N LYS A 35 -8.35 -5.03 2.75
CA LYS A 35 -9.19 -4.58 3.88
C LYS A 35 -10.63 -5.04 3.74
N ASN A 36 -11.19 -4.93 2.53
CA ASN A 36 -12.57 -5.32 2.26
C ASN A 36 -12.76 -6.84 2.34
N THR A 37 -11.81 -7.63 1.82
CA THR A 37 -11.82 -9.09 1.94
C THR A 37 -11.78 -9.52 3.40
N GLN A 38 -10.83 -8.99 4.17
CA GLN A 38 -10.71 -9.32 5.60
C GLN A 38 -11.99 -8.96 6.36
N LYS A 39 -12.56 -7.77 6.11
CA LYS A 39 -13.81 -7.32 6.74
C LYS A 39 -15.01 -8.23 6.39
N LYS A 40 -15.07 -8.73 5.15
CA LYS A 40 -16.15 -9.60 4.68
C LYS A 40 -15.99 -11.06 5.11
N GLY A 41 -14.76 -11.50 5.40
CA GLY A 41 -14.45 -12.89 5.72
C GLY A 41 -14.36 -13.83 4.51
N PHE A 42 -14.51 -13.32 3.29
CA PHE A 42 -14.38 -14.09 2.05
C PHE A 42 -13.94 -13.21 0.88
N VAL A 43 -13.34 -13.84 -0.13
CA VAL A 43 -12.94 -13.20 -1.40
C VAL A 43 -14.07 -13.38 -2.41
N ARG A 44 -14.40 -12.31 -3.14
CA ARG A 44 -15.29 -12.39 -4.31
C ARG A 44 -14.46 -12.58 -5.57
N CYS A 45 -14.57 -13.76 -6.18
CA CYS A 45 -13.97 -14.06 -7.48
C CYS A 45 -15.06 -13.96 -8.55
N GLY A 46 -15.07 -12.87 -9.30
CA GLY A 46 -15.91 -12.77 -10.50
C GLY A 46 -15.24 -13.51 -11.66
N VAL A 47 -16.04 -14.20 -12.46
CA VAL A 47 -15.60 -14.89 -13.68
C VAL A 47 -16.44 -14.45 -14.86
N SER A 48 -15.85 -14.43 -16.05
CA SER A 48 -16.58 -14.16 -17.30
C SER A 48 -17.07 -15.47 -17.89
N GLN A 49 -18.38 -15.68 -17.85
CA GLN A 49 -19.06 -16.82 -18.46
C GLN A 49 -19.42 -16.50 -19.91
N GLY A 50 -19.45 -17.51 -20.77
CA GLY A 50 -19.81 -17.44 -22.18
C GLY A 50 -18.67 -17.13 -23.15
N LEU A 51 -17.43 -16.94 -22.68
CA LEU A 51 -16.27 -16.72 -23.56
C LEU A 51 -15.50 -18.05 -23.74
N PRO A 52 -15.46 -18.66 -24.95
CA PRO A 52 -14.79 -19.93 -25.16
C PRO A 52 -13.31 -19.91 -24.74
N GLY A 53 -12.88 -20.93 -23.99
CA GLY A 53 -11.50 -21.02 -23.47
C GLY A 53 -11.23 -20.21 -22.19
N PHE A 54 -12.23 -19.53 -21.64
CA PHE A 54 -12.15 -18.83 -20.35
C PHE A 54 -12.90 -19.61 -19.26
N SER A 55 -13.15 -18.97 -18.12
CA SER A 55 -13.78 -19.52 -16.92
C SER A 55 -15.27 -19.85 -17.10
N ASN A 56 -15.59 -20.77 -18.02
CA ASN A 56 -16.93 -21.31 -18.19
C ASN A 56 -17.19 -22.44 -17.20
N ALA A 57 -18.45 -22.56 -16.80
CA ALA A 57 -18.97 -23.77 -16.15
C ALA A 57 -18.65 -25.01 -17.01
N ASP A 58 -18.28 -26.09 -16.34
CA ASP A 58 -18.13 -27.38 -17.01
C ASP A 58 -19.51 -28.09 -17.08
N ALA A 59 -19.54 -29.36 -17.49
CA ALA A 59 -20.79 -30.10 -17.60
C ALA A 59 -21.54 -30.28 -16.26
N ALA A 60 -20.84 -30.13 -15.12
CA ALA A 60 -21.42 -30.24 -13.78
C ALA A 60 -21.89 -28.88 -13.21
N GLY A 61 -21.62 -27.77 -13.90
CA GLY A 61 -21.97 -26.41 -13.46
C GLY A 61 -20.81 -25.70 -12.78
#